data_AF-A0A4R8VH91-F1
#
_entry.id   AF-A0A4R8VH91-F1
#
_cell.length_a   1.000
_cell.length_b   1.000
_cell.length_c   1.000
_cell.angle_alpha   90.00
_cell.angle_beta   90.00
_cell.angle_gamma   90.00
#
_symmetry.space_group_name_H-M   'P 1'
#
loop_
_entity.id
_entity.type
_entity.pdbx_description
1 polymer ?
#
loop_
_entity_poly.entity_id
_entity_poly.type
_entity_poly.pdbx_seq_one_letter_code
_entity_poly.pdbx_strand_id
1 'polypeptide(L)'
;MTDNPDSVPPPAKDPRPRPQYGELAPEGWIWQPPQDTNRVDPAPSPTAGAGAVTPPPNNQQAPAAVAGPRTVPGWDRPWTIGLLAFGLLANVYGVFSLGGFPVAMQMFYTQEGLGTYDPAASIGAITTSGAIVLIFVWLAAAAISVRLLLRHRRAFYVPIVGGAVSLVVLFAFTVAALSIDTTLIEFLSRQ
;
A
#
# COMPACT_ATOMS: atom_id res chain seq x y z
N MET A 1 14.02 -83.05 23.67
CA MET A 1 13.40 -81.74 23.43
C MET A 1 14.14 -80.71 24.26
N THR A 2 14.92 -79.85 23.62
CA THR A 2 15.59 -78.71 24.26
C THR A 2 15.43 -77.53 23.31
N ASP A 3 14.49 -76.65 23.62
CA ASP A 3 14.21 -75.42 22.89
C ASP A 3 15.37 -74.43 23.06
N ASN A 4 15.81 -73.81 21.95
CA ASN A 4 16.81 -72.76 21.92
C ASN A 4 16.10 -71.39 22.02
N PRO A 5 16.22 -70.62 23.12
CA PRO A 5 15.41 -69.42 23.34
C PRO A 5 15.86 -68.17 22.55
N ASP A 6 16.94 -68.21 21.77
CA ASP A 6 17.55 -66.99 21.16
C ASP A 6 17.36 -66.86 19.64
N SER A 7 16.26 -67.36 19.09
CA SER A 7 15.97 -67.21 17.65
C SER A 7 15.16 -65.94 17.39
N VAL A 8 15.83 -64.80 17.20
CA VAL A 8 15.18 -63.55 16.75
C VAL A 8 14.73 -63.72 15.28
N PRO A 9 13.45 -63.52 14.94
CA PRO A 9 12.98 -63.63 13.56
C PRO A 9 13.61 -62.54 12.67
N PRO A 10 13.91 -62.82 11.38
CA PRO A 10 14.40 -61.79 10.47
C PRO A 10 13.38 -60.66 10.32
N PRO A 11 13.81 -59.38 10.26
CA PRO A 11 12.90 -58.27 10.12
C PRO A 11 12.11 -58.37 8.80
N ALA A 12 10.80 -58.15 8.88
CA ALA A 12 9.92 -58.13 7.72
C ALA A 12 10.42 -57.12 6.67
N LYS A 13 10.46 -57.54 5.39
CA LYS A 13 10.84 -56.66 4.28
C LYS A 13 9.86 -55.47 4.22
N ASP A 14 10.39 -54.27 4.41
CA ASP A 14 9.64 -53.02 4.28
C ASP A 14 9.07 -52.89 2.85
N PRO A 15 7.74 -52.82 2.67
CA PRO A 15 7.10 -52.75 1.35
C PRO A 15 7.18 -51.36 0.72
N ARG A 16 7.82 -50.37 1.37
CA ARG A 16 7.94 -49.02 0.83
C ARG A 16 8.83 -49.00 -0.43
N PRO A 17 8.38 -48.37 -1.53
CA PRO A 17 9.23 -48.14 -2.70
C PRO A 17 10.50 -47.39 -2.28
N ARG A 18 11.66 -47.95 -2.63
CA ARG A 18 12.94 -47.26 -2.40
C ARG A 18 12.99 -46.03 -3.32
N PRO A 19 13.49 -44.89 -2.86
CA PRO A 19 13.66 -43.72 -3.72
C PRO A 19 14.56 -44.07 -4.90
N GLN A 20 14.05 -43.88 -6.11
CA GLN A 20 14.80 -44.06 -7.38
C GLN A 20 15.75 -42.89 -7.67
N TYR A 21 15.86 -41.94 -6.75
CA TYR A 21 16.72 -40.78 -6.90
C TYR A 21 18.15 -41.15 -6.50
N GLY A 22 19.03 -41.27 -7.50
CA GLY A 22 20.42 -41.65 -7.33
C GLY A 22 21.07 -42.24 -8.60
N GLU A 23 20.27 -42.66 -9.58
CA GLU A 23 20.76 -43.34 -10.80
C GLU A 23 21.25 -42.38 -11.92
N LEU A 24 21.27 -41.07 -11.68
CA LEU A 24 21.71 -40.06 -12.65
C LEU A 24 22.98 -39.32 -12.26
N ALA A 25 23.70 -39.77 -11.22
CA ALA A 25 25.03 -39.24 -10.93
C ALA A 25 26.06 -39.99 -11.78
N PRO A 26 26.77 -39.34 -12.71
CA PRO A 26 27.90 -39.94 -13.39
C PRO A 26 28.93 -40.46 -12.37
N GLU A 27 29.57 -41.58 -12.67
CA GLU A 27 30.71 -42.06 -11.88
C GLU A 27 31.81 -40.99 -11.86
N GLY A 28 32.12 -40.49 -10.65
CA GLY A 28 33.03 -39.35 -10.44
C GLY A 28 32.35 -38.01 -10.10
N TRP A 29 31.02 -37.95 -10.02
CA TRP A 29 30.34 -36.75 -9.54
C TRP A 29 30.40 -36.64 -8.02
N ILE A 30 31.10 -35.61 -7.54
CA ILE A 30 31.16 -35.23 -6.13
C ILE A 30 30.25 -34.01 -5.96
N TRP A 31 29.24 -34.11 -5.11
CA TRP A 31 28.45 -32.94 -4.75
C TRP A 31 29.30 -31.98 -3.92
N GLN A 32 29.63 -30.81 -4.46
CA GLN A 32 30.05 -29.67 -3.66
C GLN A 32 28.78 -28.90 -3.25
N PRO A 33 28.40 -28.88 -1.96
CA PRO A 33 27.39 -27.95 -1.48
C PRO A 33 27.81 -26.53 -1.83
N PRO A 34 26.91 -25.69 -2.38
CA PRO A 34 27.05 -24.26 -2.24
C PRO A 34 27.29 -23.97 -0.74
N GLN A 35 28.33 -23.22 -0.43
CA GLN A 35 28.59 -22.77 0.93
C GLN A 35 27.49 -21.76 1.28
N ASP A 36 26.33 -22.27 1.68
CA ASP A 36 25.28 -21.46 2.29
C ASP A 36 25.88 -20.84 3.55
N THR A 37 26.16 -19.54 3.50
CA THR A 37 26.57 -18.71 4.65
C THR A 37 25.43 -18.55 5.68
N ASN A 38 24.39 -19.37 5.59
CA ASN A 38 23.24 -19.45 6.48
C ASN A 38 23.00 -20.88 6.95
N ARG A 39 24.06 -21.67 7.11
CA ARG A 39 23.99 -22.91 7.90
C ARG A 39 23.69 -22.51 9.34
N VAL A 40 22.49 -22.84 9.81
CA VAL A 40 22.21 -22.90 11.25
C VAL A 40 23.16 -23.94 11.83
N ASP A 41 24.01 -23.51 12.76
CA ASP A 41 25.09 -24.32 13.34
C ASP A 41 24.56 -25.68 13.85
N PRO A 42 25.25 -26.80 13.59
CA PRO A 42 25.02 -28.03 14.33
C PRO A 42 25.42 -27.80 15.79
N ALA A 43 24.56 -28.24 16.72
CA ALA A 43 24.84 -28.23 18.15
C ALA A 43 26.24 -28.86 18.45
N PRO A 44 27.07 -28.24 19.31
CA PRO A 44 28.44 -28.69 19.50
C PRO A 44 28.48 -30.02 20.27
N SER A 45 29.17 -31.00 19.70
CA SER A 45 29.61 -32.21 20.42
C SER A 45 30.80 -31.86 21.31
N PRO A 46 30.90 -32.34 22.55
CA PRO A 46 31.99 -31.97 23.44
C PRO A 46 33.22 -32.84 23.14
N THR A 47 34.33 -32.22 22.72
CA THR A 47 35.64 -32.88 22.79
C THR A 47 36.72 -31.84 23.09
N ALA A 48 37.45 -32.09 24.18
CA ALA A 48 38.49 -31.25 24.73
C ALA A 48 39.78 -31.27 23.87
N GLY A 49 40.52 -30.15 23.85
CA GLY A 49 41.90 -30.13 23.33
C GLY A 49 42.44 -28.75 22.95
N ALA A 50 43.12 -28.11 23.90
CA ALA A 50 44.21 -27.12 23.82
C ALA A 50 44.47 -26.26 22.54
N GLY A 51 44.57 -24.94 22.76
CA GLY A 51 45.78 -24.19 22.33
C GLY A 51 45.70 -23.20 21.16
N ALA A 52 45.51 -21.92 21.52
CA ALA A 52 46.24 -20.74 21.02
C ALA A 52 45.90 -20.05 19.66
N VAL A 53 45.87 -18.71 19.81
CA VAL A 53 46.06 -17.59 18.86
C VAL A 53 44.85 -17.11 18.03
N THR A 54 44.18 -16.10 18.55
CA THR A 54 43.20 -15.25 17.85
C THR A 54 43.92 -14.25 16.92
N PRO A 55 43.64 -14.18 15.60
CA PRO A 55 44.08 -13.07 14.76
C PRO A 55 43.19 -11.83 15.00
N PRO A 56 43.67 -10.60 14.72
CA PRO A 56 42.88 -9.38 14.90
C PRO A 56 41.62 -9.38 14.02
N PRO A 57 40.52 -8.73 14.43
CA PRO A 57 39.31 -8.69 13.63
C PRO A 57 39.60 -7.89 12.36
N ASN A 58 39.59 -8.58 11.23
CA ASN A 58 39.53 -7.95 9.93
C ASN A 58 38.17 -7.22 9.86
N ASN A 59 38.18 -5.89 9.86
CA ASN A 59 37.02 -5.07 9.52
C ASN A 59 36.69 -5.29 8.03
N GLN A 60 36.14 -6.47 7.72
CA GLN A 60 35.47 -6.72 6.45
C GLN A 60 34.23 -5.85 6.47
N GLN A 61 34.31 -4.70 5.80
CA GLN A 61 33.13 -3.97 5.36
C GLN A 61 32.24 -4.97 4.62
N ALA A 62 31.13 -5.33 5.26
CA ALA A 62 30.11 -6.16 4.65
C ALA A 62 29.75 -5.54 3.29
N PRO A 63 29.69 -6.33 2.20
CA PRO A 63 29.20 -5.82 0.92
C PRO A 63 27.84 -5.19 1.17
N ALA A 64 27.68 -3.92 0.80
CA ALA A 64 26.38 -3.26 0.85
C ALA A 64 25.40 -4.14 0.09
N ALA A 65 24.45 -4.75 0.80
CA ALA A 65 23.45 -5.61 0.19
C ALA A 65 22.77 -4.82 -0.92
N VAL A 66 23.01 -5.19 -2.18
CA VAL A 66 22.31 -4.63 -3.32
C VAL A 66 20.85 -5.00 -3.11
N ALA A 67 20.05 -4.03 -2.68
CA ALA A 67 18.63 -4.23 -2.46
C ALA A 67 18.04 -4.74 -3.78
N GLY A 68 17.67 -6.02 -3.81
CA GLY A 68 17.04 -6.64 -4.97
C GLY A 68 15.78 -5.87 -5.37
N PRO A 69 15.29 -6.04 -6.61
CA PRO A 69 14.10 -5.36 -7.09
C PRO A 69 12.95 -5.59 -6.11
N ARG A 70 12.49 -4.53 -5.43
CA ARG A 70 11.31 -4.62 -4.55
C ARG A 70 10.12 -4.95 -5.44
N THR A 71 9.65 -6.19 -5.37
CA THR A 71 8.43 -6.61 -6.06
C THR A 71 7.25 -5.83 -5.49
N VAL A 72 6.49 -5.18 -6.37
CA VAL A 72 5.26 -4.48 -5.97
C VAL A 72 4.16 -5.52 -5.78
N PRO A 73 3.38 -5.45 -4.68
CA PRO A 73 2.26 -6.36 -4.47
C PRO A 73 1.25 -6.29 -5.63
N GLY A 74 0.81 -7.44 -6.16
CA GLY A 74 -0.14 -7.50 -7.28
C GLY A 74 -1.49 -6.83 -7.00
N TRP A 75 -1.85 -6.66 -5.73
CA TRP A 75 -3.07 -5.98 -5.28
C TRP A 75 -3.01 -4.45 -5.40
N ASP A 76 -1.83 -3.85 -5.54
CA ASP A 76 -1.65 -2.39 -5.65
C ASP A 76 -2.40 -1.81 -6.86
N ARG A 77 -2.37 -2.54 -7.99
CA ARG A 77 -2.96 -2.10 -9.25
C ARG A 77 -4.49 -2.01 -9.23
N PRO A 78 -5.26 -3.08 -8.91
CA PRO A 78 -6.72 -3.00 -8.89
C PRO A 78 -7.21 -1.96 -7.86
N TRP A 79 -6.57 -1.87 -6.70
CA TRP A 79 -6.91 -0.87 -5.69
C TRP A 79 -6.64 0.57 -6.15
N THR A 80 -5.49 0.83 -6.76
CA THR A 80 -5.18 2.17 -7.28
C THR A 80 -6.20 2.58 -8.36
N ILE A 81 -6.57 1.66 -9.25
CA ILE A 81 -7.59 1.94 -10.28
C ILE A 81 -8.96 2.22 -9.63
N GLY A 82 -9.36 1.40 -8.66
CA GLY A 82 -10.61 1.61 -7.92
C GLY A 82 -10.66 2.96 -7.20
N LEU A 83 -9.57 3.33 -6.52
CA LEU A 83 -9.45 4.63 -5.84
C LEU A 83 -9.45 5.80 -6.83
N LEU A 84 -8.83 5.65 -8.00
CA LEU A 84 -8.89 6.67 -9.05
C LEU A 84 -10.30 6.82 -9.64
N ALA A 85 -11.01 5.72 -9.87
CA ALA A 85 -12.39 5.79 -10.36
C ALA A 85 -13.32 6.43 -9.31
N PHE A 86 -13.19 6.01 -8.04
CA PHE A 86 -13.95 6.56 -6.94
C PHE A 86 -13.65 8.05 -6.72
N GLY A 87 -12.38 8.42 -6.66
CA GLY A 87 -11.98 9.81 -6.48
C GLY A 87 -12.34 10.69 -7.67
N LEU A 88 -12.36 10.15 -8.90
CA LEU A 88 -12.88 10.86 -10.07
C LEU A 88 -14.37 11.15 -9.92
N LEU A 89 -15.16 10.17 -9.48
CA LEU A 89 -16.59 10.35 -9.25
C LEU A 89 -16.86 11.38 -8.15
N ALA A 90 -16.13 11.31 -7.04
CA ALA A 90 -16.19 12.29 -5.97
C ALA A 90 -15.79 13.70 -6.45
N ASN A 91 -14.76 13.81 -7.30
CA ASN A 91 -14.32 15.08 -7.87
C ASN A 91 -15.39 15.68 -8.80
N VAL A 92 -15.98 14.87 -9.68
CA VAL A 92 -17.09 15.29 -10.55
C VAL A 92 -18.28 15.77 -9.72
N TYR A 93 -18.65 15.01 -8.67
CA TYR A 93 -19.68 15.42 -7.74
C TYR A 93 -19.35 16.75 -7.04
N GLY A 94 -18.12 16.94 -6.58
CA GLY A 94 -17.67 18.18 -5.95
C GLY A 94 -17.75 19.39 -6.88
N VAL A 95 -17.38 19.24 -8.16
CA VAL A 95 -17.53 20.28 -9.18
C VAL A 95 -19.00 20.67 -9.38
N PHE A 96 -19.88 19.67 -9.51
CA PHE A 96 -21.32 19.94 -9.62
C PHE A 96 -21.90 20.56 -8.35
N SER A 97 -21.42 20.15 -7.18
CA SER A 97 -21.83 20.72 -5.90
C SER A 97 -21.50 22.21 -5.82
N LEU A 98 -20.30 22.63 -6.23
CA LEU A 98 -19.93 24.05 -6.29
C LEU A 98 -20.78 24.82 -7.31
N GLY A 99 -21.02 24.25 -8.50
CA GLY A 99 -21.88 24.87 -9.52
C GLY A 99 -23.35 25.00 -9.07
N GLY A 100 -23.84 24.02 -8.31
CA GLY A 100 -25.20 23.99 -7.75
C GLY A 100 -25.37 24.79 -6.44
N PHE A 101 -24.30 25.40 -5.92
CA PHE A 101 -24.31 26.09 -4.63
C PHE A 101 -25.43 27.15 -4.51
N PRO A 102 -25.64 28.06 -5.48
CA PRO A 102 -26.72 29.05 -5.37
C PRO A 102 -28.12 28.44 -5.32
N VAL A 103 -28.33 27.32 -6.02
CA VAL A 103 -29.61 26.60 -6.01
C VAL A 103 -29.84 25.95 -4.65
N ALA A 104 -28.81 25.33 -4.08
CA ALA A 104 -28.88 24.75 -2.74
C ALA A 104 -29.15 25.82 -1.68
N MET A 105 -28.51 26.99 -1.78
CA MET A 105 -28.75 28.13 -0.90
C MET A 105 -30.17 28.66 -1.01
N GLN A 106 -30.70 28.83 -2.23
CA GLN A 106 -32.11 29.23 -2.41
C GLN A 106 -33.08 28.23 -1.78
N MET A 107 -32.81 26.92 -1.87
CA MET A 107 -33.61 25.89 -1.22
C MET A 107 -33.56 26.01 0.30
N PHE A 108 -32.38 26.30 0.88
CA PHE A 108 -32.22 26.55 2.31
C PHE A 108 -33.00 27.80 2.75
N TYR A 109 -32.87 28.91 2.02
CA TYR A 109 -33.58 30.16 2.31
C TYR A 109 -35.11 29.99 2.29
N THR A 110 -35.61 29.22 1.33
CA THR A 110 -37.05 28.92 1.23
C THR A 110 -37.53 28.10 2.44
N GLN A 111 -36.73 27.13 2.90
CA GLN A 111 -37.06 26.28 4.03
C GLN A 111 -37.03 27.05 5.36
N GLU A 112 -36.06 27.93 5.54
CA GLU A 112 -35.90 28.74 6.76
C GLU A 112 -36.75 30.03 6.74
N GLY A 113 -37.51 30.28 5.67
CA GLY A 113 -38.35 31.48 5.55
C GLY A 113 -37.58 32.78 5.39
N LEU A 114 -36.32 32.72 4.93
CA LEU A 114 -35.44 33.88 4.70
C LEU A 114 -35.74 34.62 3.39
N GLY A 115 -36.59 34.05 2.53
CA GLY A 115 -37.02 34.66 1.28
C GLY A 115 -36.17 34.27 0.07
N THR A 116 -35.89 35.24 -0.80
CA THR A 116 -35.07 35.03 -2.00
C THR A 116 -33.60 35.19 -1.67
N TYR A 117 -32.79 34.19 -2.01
CA TYR A 117 -31.34 34.23 -1.89
C TYR A 117 -30.78 35.23 -2.92
N ASP A 118 -30.08 36.25 -2.43
CA ASP A 118 -29.37 37.23 -3.24
C ASP A 118 -27.85 36.98 -3.15
N PRO A 119 -27.26 36.25 -4.12
CA PRO A 119 -25.85 35.93 -4.09
C PRO A 119 -24.97 37.17 -4.25
N ALA A 120 -23.93 37.26 -3.42
CA ALA A 120 -22.85 38.22 -3.65
C ALA A 120 -22.24 38.06 -5.05
N ALA A 121 -21.86 39.18 -5.68
CA ALA A 121 -21.29 39.17 -7.04
C ALA A 121 -20.03 38.28 -7.18
N SER A 122 -19.29 38.07 -6.09
CA SER A 122 -18.11 37.19 -6.03
C SER A 122 -18.43 35.69 -5.99
N ILE A 123 -19.67 35.29 -5.72
CA ILE A 123 -20.01 33.87 -5.49
C ILE A 123 -19.66 33.02 -6.71
N GLY A 124 -19.97 33.52 -7.91
CA GLY A 124 -19.70 32.81 -9.16
C GLY A 124 -18.21 32.64 -9.41
N ALA A 125 -17.41 33.65 -9.09
CA ALA A 125 -15.95 33.57 -9.19
C ALA A 125 -15.37 32.56 -8.19
N ILE A 126 -15.88 32.51 -6.95
CA ILE A 126 -15.43 31.59 -5.90
C ILE A 126 -15.77 30.14 -6.26
N THR A 127 -17.02 29.86 -6.64
CA THR A 127 -17.44 28.49 -6.96
C THR A 127 -16.79 27.99 -8.25
N THR A 128 -16.64 28.85 -9.25
CA THR A 128 -15.95 28.49 -10.52
C THR A 128 -14.46 28.26 -10.29
N SER A 129 -13.77 29.14 -9.56
CA SER A 129 -12.35 28.94 -9.24
C SER A 129 -12.14 27.68 -8.40
N GLY A 130 -12.99 27.42 -7.41
CA GLY A 130 -12.95 26.18 -6.63
C GLY A 130 -13.12 24.93 -7.49
N ALA A 131 -14.07 24.93 -8.41
CA ALA A 131 -14.28 23.82 -9.35
C ALA A 131 -13.04 23.57 -10.24
N ILE A 132 -12.43 24.64 -10.73
CA ILE A 132 -11.20 24.57 -11.53
C ILE A 132 -10.05 23.96 -10.70
N VAL A 133 -9.83 24.46 -9.48
CA VAL A 133 -8.78 23.96 -8.59
C VAL A 133 -8.99 22.47 -8.27
N LEU A 134 -10.23 22.04 -8.00
CA LEU A 134 -10.57 20.64 -7.77
C LEU A 134 -10.16 19.74 -8.94
N ILE A 135 -10.49 20.16 -10.17
CA ILE A 135 -10.11 19.44 -11.39
C ILE A 135 -8.59 19.32 -11.48
N PHE A 136 -7.85 20.42 -11.29
CA PHE A 136 -6.40 20.39 -11.40
C PHE A 136 -5.72 19.54 -10.32
N VAL A 137 -6.17 19.63 -9.07
CA VAL A 137 -5.67 18.81 -7.97
C VAL A 137 -5.87 17.33 -8.28
N TRP A 138 -7.07 16.97 -8.74
CA TRP A 138 -7.37 15.58 -9.06
C TRP A 138 -6.60 15.08 -10.28
N LEU A 139 -6.48 15.88 -11.34
CA LEU A 139 -5.69 15.53 -12.53
C LEU A 139 -4.20 15.34 -12.17
N ALA A 140 -3.64 16.17 -11.31
CA ALA A 140 -2.28 16.01 -10.82
C ALA A 140 -2.11 14.70 -10.05
N ALA A 141 -3.02 14.39 -9.11
CA ALA A 141 -3.00 13.14 -8.37
C ALA A 141 -3.13 11.91 -9.28
N ALA A 142 -4.03 11.96 -10.26
CA ALA A 142 -4.22 10.90 -11.25
C ALA A 142 -2.98 10.71 -12.13
N ALA A 143 -2.40 11.79 -12.65
CA ALA A 143 -1.20 11.74 -13.49
C ALA A 143 0.00 11.15 -12.73
N ILE A 144 0.19 11.55 -11.46
CA ILE A 144 1.22 10.99 -10.59
C ILE A 144 0.96 9.49 -10.36
N SER A 145 -0.27 9.12 -10.02
CA SER A 145 -0.66 7.72 -9.79
C SER A 145 -0.37 6.83 -11.02
N VAL A 146 -0.78 7.28 -12.21
CA VAL A 146 -0.52 6.58 -13.49
C VAL A 146 0.98 6.48 -13.77
N ARG A 147 1.75 7.56 -13.56
CA ARG A 147 3.20 7.55 -13.74
C ARG A 147 3.91 6.57 -12.79
N LEU A 148 3.43 6.41 -11.56
CA LEU A 148 3.99 5.43 -10.61
C LEU A 148 3.65 4.00 -11.03
N LEU A 149 2.42 3.74 -11.47
CA LEU A 149 2.00 2.43 -12.00
C LEU A 149 2.84 2.02 -13.22
N LEU A 150 3.08 2.94 -14.16
CA LEU A 150 3.93 2.71 -15.34
C LEU A 150 5.40 2.46 -14.99
N ARG A 151 5.85 2.92 -13.82
CA ARG A 151 7.21 2.71 -13.32
C ARG A 151 7.35 1.49 -12.41
N HIS A 152 6.31 0.64 -12.32
CA HIS A 152 6.25 -0.49 -11.38
C HIS A 152 6.60 -0.07 -9.94
N ARG A 153 6.11 1.09 -9.50
CA ARG A 153 6.23 1.60 -8.12
C ARG A 153 4.85 1.59 -7.46
N ARG A 154 4.84 1.49 -6.12
CA ARG A 154 3.60 1.50 -5.31
C ARG A 154 2.86 2.82 -5.48
N ALA A 155 1.69 2.78 -6.11
CA ALA A 155 0.89 3.98 -6.39
C ALA A 155 -0.28 4.16 -5.40
N PHE A 156 -0.60 3.14 -4.59
CA PHE A 156 -1.79 3.11 -3.74
C PHE A 156 -2.04 4.35 -2.86
N TYR A 157 -1.00 4.99 -2.33
CA TYR A 157 -1.16 6.15 -1.44
C TYR A 157 -1.49 7.45 -2.18
N VAL A 158 -1.13 7.56 -3.46
CA VAL A 158 -1.26 8.82 -4.21
C VAL A 158 -2.73 9.23 -4.40
N PRO A 159 -3.65 8.33 -4.84
CA PRO A 159 -5.06 8.68 -4.95
C PRO A 159 -5.70 9.07 -3.62
N ILE A 160 -5.28 8.46 -2.52
CA ILE A 160 -5.80 8.76 -1.17
C ILE A 160 -5.43 10.18 -0.77
N VAL A 161 -4.15 10.54 -0.91
CA VAL A 161 -3.67 11.90 -0.60
C VAL A 161 -4.32 12.91 -1.55
N GLY A 162 -4.40 12.59 -2.85
CA GLY A 162 -5.08 13.44 -3.83
C GLY A 162 -6.54 13.70 -3.46
N GLY A 163 -7.28 12.65 -3.08
CA GLY A 163 -8.67 12.77 -2.64
C GLY A 163 -8.82 13.59 -1.36
N ALA A 164 -7.91 13.40 -0.39
CA ALA A 164 -7.90 14.19 0.85
C ALA A 164 -7.65 15.69 0.56
N VAL A 165 -6.70 16.01 -0.32
CA VAL A 165 -6.43 17.40 -0.72
C VAL A 165 -7.64 17.98 -1.47
N SER A 166 -8.25 17.23 -2.39
CA SER A 166 -9.47 17.65 -3.07
C SER A 166 -10.60 17.93 -2.07
N LEU A 167 -10.78 17.09 -1.05
CA LEU A 167 -11.79 17.31 -0.01
C LEU A 167 -11.54 18.63 0.76
N VAL A 168 -10.30 18.89 1.15
CA VAL A 168 -9.92 20.13 1.83
C VAL A 168 -10.18 21.35 0.93
N VAL A 169 -9.84 21.26 -0.35
CA VAL A 169 -10.12 22.32 -1.33
C VAL A 169 -11.61 22.57 -1.44
N LEU A 170 -12.42 21.53 -1.65
CA LEU A 170 -13.87 21.65 -1.73
C LEU A 170 -14.43 22.34 -0.48
N PHE A 171 -14.02 21.88 0.70
CA PHE A 171 -14.48 22.47 1.95
C PHE A 171 -14.07 23.93 2.10
N ALA A 172 -12.83 24.28 1.78
CA ALA A 172 -12.34 25.65 1.87
C ALA A 172 -13.13 26.61 0.96
N PHE A 173 -13.42 26.21 -0.28
CA PHE A 173 -14.21 27.03 -1.21
C PHE A 173 -15.68 27.14 -0.79
N THR A 174 -16.27 26.07 -0.27
CA THR A 174 -17.64 26.11 0.26
C THR A 174 -17.74 27.02 1.49
N VAL A 175 -16.79 26.93 2.43
CA VAL A 175 -16.75 27.82 3.60
C VAL A 175 -16.53 29.28 3.18
N ALA A 176 -15.65 29.53 2.22
CA ALA A 176 -15.44 30.87 1.68
C ALA A 176 -16.72 31.43 1.05
N ALA A 177 -17.47 30.60 0.31
CA ALA A 177 -18.76 30.97 -0.28
C ALA A 177 -19.81 31.32 0.79
N LEU A 178 -19.92 30.51 1.86
CA LEU A 178 -20.83 30.75 2.98
C LEU A 178 -20.47 31.99 3.80
N SER A 179 -19.17 32.27 3.96
CA SER A 179 -18.68 33.36 4.82
C SER A 179 -18.96 34.77 4.27
N ILE A 180 -19.43 34.87 3.03
CA ILE A 180 -19.77 36.15 2.38
C ILE A 180 -21.26 36.47 2.53
N ASP A 181 -22.08 35.46 2.88
CA ASP A 181 -23.51 35.62 3.06
C ASP A 181 -23.83 36.22 4.45
N THR A 182 -24.03 37.54 4.50
CA THR A 182 -24.32 38.27 5.73
C THR A 182 -25.66 37.88 6.36
N THR A 183 -26.68 37.61 5.55
CA THR A 183 -28.02 37.20 6.00
C THR A 183 -27.97 35.86 6.72
N LEU A 184 -27.20 34.91 6.17
CA LEU A 184 -26.98 33.62 6.80
C LEU A 184 -26.15 33.73 8.08
N ILE A 185 -25.11 34.57 8.10
CA ILE A 185 -24.31 34.84 9.32
C ILE A 185 -25.18 35.43 10.43
N GLU A 186 -26.03 36.40 10.10
CA GLU A 186 -26.93 37.02 11.07
C GLU A 186 -27.96 36.02 11.62
N PHE A 187 -28.55 35.18 10.75
CA PHE A 187 -29.45 34.11 11.16
C PHE A 187 -28.78 33.13 12.13
N LEU A 188 -27.59 32.64 11.80
CA LEU A 188 -26.81 31.73 12.66
C LEU A 188 -26.40 32.35 14.00
N SER A 189 -26.15 33.66 14.03
CA SER A 189 -25.78 34.36 15.28
C SER A 189 -26.94 34.54 16.27
N ARG A 190 -28.18 34.40 15.79
CA ARG A 190 -29.41 34.58 16.58
C ARG A 190 -29.97 33.25 17.12
N GLN A 191 -29.44 32.11 16.68
CA GLN A 191 -29.73 30.78 17.22
C GLN A 191 -28.76 30.43 18.36
#